data_AF-A0A1Y4D1S3-F1
#
_entry.id   AF-A0A1Y4D1S3-F1
#
_cell.length_a   1.000
_cell.length_b   1.000
_cell.length_c   1.000
_cell.angle_alpha   90.00
_cell.angle_beta   90.00
_cell.angle_gamma   90.00
#
_symmetry.space_group_name_H-M   'P 1'
#
loop_
_entity.id
_entity.type
_entity.pdbx_description
1 polymer ?
#
loop_
_entity_poly.entity_id
_entity_poly.type
_entity_poly.pdbx_seq_one_letter_code
_entity_poly.pdbx_strand_id
1 'polypeptide(L)'
;MAGIANNPNSPRQKMINLMYLVFIAMMALNVSSEVLDGFELVQDSLRTSIDNSTHRNNMVAQQLGDAYQSNPVKVKEWYEKSREVKQQSDSLYNYIQDLKQRIAEIADGKDANVENIEHKDDLEAAARVMLAPMKGEGKNLRLSIDTYREHLSTLISDSAKVRIIRNALSTELPNKSKRSKQTWESALFENMPVAAAITLLTKMQSDIRYAEGEALSYLLSSVDVGDYRVNQIRAQVIPQSQIVMRGSQYQANIVLSAVDSTKRPTIFVNGKELPAENKGLFSVTTGSTGTFPIEGYIEMPNSEGEMAQYPFKSEYFVTEPSATVAPTLMNVLYAGIANPIRIAVPGVPSGNVTASMTNGTLTRKGELWEARPSKVGTEAVITVNARMSDGRSVEMAKTSFRVRALPDPSPYIEYKDENGNVRKFRGGKISKRNLVEAEGILAAIDDDLLNVKYTVLSFELTFFDSMGNAIPEVAQGTNFSQRQKDYIRRLSRGKRFYITNVIAKGPDGIERKISTIEVIVN
;
A
#
# COMPACT_ATOMS: atom_id res chain seq x y z
N MET A 1 35.44 110.72 44.59
CA MET A 1 35.69 110.10 43.27
C MET A 1 34.54 109.16 42.98
N ALA A 2 33.89 109.37 41.83
CA ALA A 2 32.60 108.79 41.46
C ALA A 2 32.63 107.25 41.44
N GLY A 3 31.63 106.63 42.07
CA GLY A 3 31.34 105.22 41.90
C GLY A 3 30.98 104.94 40.45
N ILE A 4 31.72 104.02 39.82
CA ILE A 4 31.40 103.53 38.48
C ILE A 4 30.11 102.72 38.62
N ALA A 5 29.00 103.37 38.26
CA ALA A 5 27.72 102.69 38.10
C ALA A 5 27.87 101.60 37.05
N ASN A 6 27.69 100.34 37.47
CA ASN A 6 27.67 99.18 36.59
C ASN A 6 26.40 99.26 35.74
N ASN A 7 26.48 99.94 34.59
CA ASN A 7 25.34 100.13 33.71
C ASN A 7 25.02 98.80 33.00
N PRO A 8 23.88 98.14 33.28
CA PRO A 8 23.56 96.81 32.77
C PRO A 8 23.44 96.75 31.24
N ASN A 9 23.38 97.90 30.57
CA ASN A 9 23.28 98.02 29.11
C ASN A 9 24.56 98.48 28.40
N SER A 10 25.72 98.53 29.09
CA SER A 10 26.98 98.86 28.43
C SER A 10 27.33 97.82 27.35
N PRO A 11 27.93 98.20 26.20
CA PRO A 11 28.30 97.25 25.14
C PRO A 11 29.17 96.08 25.64
N ARG A 12 30.03 96.34 26.64
CA ARG A 12 30.84 95.33 27.31
C ARG A 12 30.00 94.33 28.11
N GLN A 13 29.01 94.78 28.88
CA GLN A 13 28.10 93.89 29.62
C GLN A 13 27.25 93.05 28.66
N LYS A 14 26.80 93.62 27.53
CA LYS A 14 26.05 92.89 26.49
C LYS A 14 26.92 91.83 25.82
N MET A 15 28.20 92.11 25.55
CA MET A 15 29.14 91.10 25.06
C MET A 15 29.34 89.97 26.09
N ILE A 16 29.54 90.31 27.37
CA ILE A 16 29.70 89.31 28.43
C ILE A 16 28.45 88.44 28.59
N ASN A 17 27.26 89.06 28.57
CA ASN A 17 25.99 88.34 28.66
C ASN A 17 25.74 87.46 27.43
N LEU A 18 26.10 87.93 26.23
CA LEU A 18 26.04 87.12 25.01
C LEU A 18 27.00 85.94 25.09
N MET A 19 28.23 86.15 25.55
CA MET A 19 29.19 85.06 25.76
C MET A 19 28.69 84.06 26.80
N TYR A 20 28.08 84.51 27.90
CA TYR A 20 27.48 83.63 28.91
C TYR A 20 26.31 82.82 28.34
N LEU A 21 25.44 83.45 27.54
CA LEU A 21 24.34 82.76 26.85
C LEU A 21 24.86 81.74 25.85
N VAL A 22 25.88 82.08 25.06
CA VAL A 22 26.52 81.17 24.11
C VAL A 22 27.21 80.03 24.86
N PHE A 23 27.87 80.30 25.99
CA PHE A 23 28.52 79.27 26.81
C PHE A 23 27.51 78.32 27.47
N ILE A 24 26.41 78.85 28.03
CA ILE A 24 25.32 78.04 28.57
C ILE A 24 24.64 77.23 27.46
N ALA A 25 24.43 77.82 26.28
CA ALA A 25 23.90 77.11 25.12
C ALA A 25 24.84 76.01 24.63
N MET A 26 26.17 76.25 24.61
CA MET A 26 27.16 75.23 24.27
C MET A 26 27.22 74.10 25.30
N MET A 27 27.21 74.42 26.60
CA MET A 27 27.13 73.38 27.65
C MET A 27 25.81 72.59 27.58
N ALA A 28 24.71 73.22 27.17
CA ALA A 28 23.42 72.55 27.01
C ALA A 28 23.31 71.72 25.71
N LEU A 29 24.12 72.03 24.68
CA LEU A 29 24.20 71.26 23.44
C LEU A 29 25.07 70.01 23.59
N ASN A 30 26.04 70.02 24.49
CA ASN A 30 26.85 68.85 24.81
C ASN A 30 26.05 67.86 25.67
N VAL A 31 26.18 66.58 25.35
CA VAL A 31 25.52 65.49 26.08
C VAL A 31 26.18 65.33 27.46
N SER A 32 25.40 65.05 28.51
CA SER A 32 25.97 64.84 29.84
C SER A 32 26.87 63.59 29.87
N SER A 33 27.97 63.65 30.62
CA SER A 33 28.91 62.53 30.76
C SER A 33 28.24 61.24 31.24
N GLU A 34 27.30 61.36 32.18
CA GLU A 34 26.50 60.22 32.68
C GLU A 34 25.69 59.51 31.59
N VAL A 35 25.20 60.24 30.58
CA VAL A 35 24.46 59.65 29.45
C VAL A 35 25.43 58.94 28.51
N LEU A 36 26.64 59.48 28.32
CA LEU A 36 27.69 58.84 27.50
C LEU A 36 28.21 57.56 28.15
N ASP A 37 28.40 57.55 29.47
CA ASP A 37 28.74 56.33 30.22
C ASP A 37 27.61 55.29 30.17
N GLY A 38 26.35 55.74 30.08
CA GLY A 38 25.21 54.87 29.83
C GLY A 38 25.29 54.11 28.49
N PHE A 39 25.86 54.72 27.44
CA PHE A 39 26.08 54.03 26.15
C PHE A 39 27.15 52.95 26.27
N GLU A 40 28.20 53.19 27.06
CA GLU A 40 29.26 52.20 27.31
C GLU A 40 28.71 50.95 28.01
N LEU A 41 27.84 51.12 29.01
CA LEU A 41 27.15 49.99 29.66
C LEU A 41 26.29 49.18 28.68
N VAL A 42 25.62 49.85 27.73
CA VAL A 42 24.84 49.17 26.68
C VAL A 42 25.77 48.45 25.71
N GLN A 43 26.88 49.07 25.32
CA GLN A 43 27.90 48.48 24.46
C GLN A 43 28.50 47.22 25.09
N ASP A 44 28.82 47.23 26.39
CA ASP A 44 29.33 46.07 27.13
C ASP A 44 28.33 44.91 27.16
N SER A 45 27.05 45.22 27.38
CA SER A 45 25.97 44.23 27.30
C SER A 45 25.84 43.63 25.90
N LEU A 46 25.91 44.46 24.86
CA LEU A 46 25.90 44.01 23.47
C LEU A 46 27.12 43.16 23.11
N ARG A 47 28.31 43.51 23.62
CA ARG A 47 29.53 42.71 23.45
C ARG A 47 29.39 41.34 24.09
N THR A 48 28.87 41.29 25.32
CA THR A 48 28.56 40.02 26.00
C THR A 48 27.55 39.17 25.18
N SER A 49 26.54 39.81 24.59
CA SER A 49 25.57 39.15 23.70
C SER A 49 26.22 38.62 22.40
N ILE A 50 27.14 39.38 21.82
CA ILE A 50 27.94 38.98 20.65
C ILE A 50 28.79 37.76 20.98
N ASP A 51 29.49 37.75 22.12
CA ASP A 51 30.35 36.65 22.53
C ASP A 51 29.55 35.37 22.77
N ASN A 52 28.42 35.48 23.47
CA ASN A 52 27.49 34.37 23.69
C ASN A 52 26.93 33.82 22.36
N SER A 53 26.52 34.71 21.45
CA SER A 53 26.00 34.33 20.14
C SER A 53 27.09 33.66 19.29
N THR A 54 28.31 34.20 19.33
CA THR A 54 29.46 33.64 18.61
C THR A 54 29.81 32.24 19.11
N HIS A 55 29.85 32.05 20.44
CA HIS A 55 30.07 30.74 21.04
C HIS A 55 29.00 29.73 20.61
N ARG A 56 27.72 30.11 20.71
CA ARG A 56 26.60 29.28 20.24
C ARG A 56 26.71 28.94 18.75
N ASN A 57 27.02 29.91 17.90
CA ASN A 57 27.15 29.70 16.45
C ASN A 57 28.29 28.74 16.13
N ASN A 58 29.41 28.82 16.86
CA ASN A 58 30.53 27.90 16.72
C ASN A 58 30.13 26.46 17.11
N MET A 59 29.35 26.29 18.17
CA MET A 59 28.83 24.97 18.57
C MET A 59 27.93 24.36 17.49
N VAL A 60 27.02 25.13 16.91
CA VAL A 60 26.13 24.66 15.83
C VAL A 60 26.93 24.35 14.56
N ALA A 61 27.92 25.16 14.22
CA ALA A 61 28.81 24.91 13.09
C ALA A 61 29.65 23.64 13.30
N GLN A 62 30.11 23.38 14.53
CA GLN A 62 30.83 22.16 14.88
C GLN A 62 29.92 20.92 14.73
N GLN A 63 28.68 20.98 15.22
CA GLN A 63 27.70 19.89 15.04
C GLN A 63 27.45 19.57 13.56
N LEU A 64 27.35 20.59 12.70
CA LEU A 64 27.26 20.40 11.24
C LEU A 64 28.53 19.76 10.66
N GLY A 65 29.71 20.10 11.20
CA GLY A 65 30.98 19.48 10.84
C GLY A 65 31.05 18.01 11.23
N ASP A 66 30.61 17.68 12.44
CA ASP A 66 30.54 16.30 12.94
C ASP A 66 29.53 15.48 12.11
N ALA A 67 28.37 16.06 11.79
CA ALA A 67 27.38 15.44 10.90
C ALA A 67 27.94 15.20 9.48
N TYR A 68 28.78 16.12 8.97
CA TYR A 68 29.45 15.95 7.69
C TYR A 68 30.49 14.82 7.71
N GLN A 69 31.24 14.67 8.80
CA GLN A 69 32.18 13.54 8.96
C GLN A 69 31.45 12.20 8.98
N SER A 70 30.30 12.12 9.64
CA SER A 70 29.48 10.91 9.72
C SER A 70 28.78 10.57 8.40
N ASN A 71 28.26 11.55 7.65
CA ASN A 71 27.58 11.32 6.37
C ASN A 71 27.91 12.38 5.31
N PRO A 72 29.08 12.29 4.66
CA PRO A 72 29.54 13.30 3.72
C PRO A 72 28.60 13.49 2.52
N VAL A 73 27.96 12.42 2.04
CA VAL A 73 27.13 12.46 0.82
C VAL A 73 25.85 13.29 1.05
N LYS A 74 25.19 13.09 2.19
CA LYS A 74 23.92 13.77 2.52
C LYS A 74 24.16 15.20 3.00
N VAL A 75 25.23 15.44 3.75
CA VAL A 75 25.43 16.68 4.51
C VAL A 75 26.24 17.72 3.72
N LYS A 76 26.94 17.32 2.65
CA LYS A 76 27.82 18.20 1.86
C LYS A 76 27.19 19.54 1.51
N GLU A 77 26.00 19.54 0.91
CA GLU A 77 25.33 20.76 0.46
C GLU A 77 25.04 21.73 1.62
N TRP A 78 24.55 21.19 2.74
CA TRP A 78 24.21 21.97 3.94
C TRP A 78 25.45 22.49 4.66
N TYR A 79 26.52 21.69 4.67
CA TYR A 79 27.82 22.07 5.22
C TYR A 79 28.52 23.15 4.39
N GLU A 80 28.46 23.07 3.06
CA GLU A 80 29.00 24.11 2.18
C GLU A 80 28.25 25.44 2.36
N LYS A 81 26.91 25.38 2.42
CA LYS A 81 26.07 26.55 2.72
C LYS A 81 26.35 27.16 4.09
N SER A 82 26.56 26.33 5.12
CA SER A 82 26.85 26.84 6.48
C SER A 82 28.21 27.52 6.56
N ARG A 83 29.21 27.00 5.84
CA ARG A 83 30.52 27.63 5.67
C ARG A 83 30.43 28.98 4.97
N GLU A 84 29.63 29.07 3.91
CA GLU A 84 29.40 30.32 3.19
C GLU A 84 28.74 31.38 4.09
N VAL A 85 27.70 31.00 4.84
CA VAL A 85 27.05 31.89 5.82
C VAL A 85 28.08 32.44 6.80
N LYS A 86 28.85 31.56 7.45
CA LYS A 86 29.86 31.96 8.44
C LYS A 86 30.88 32.94 7.86
N GLN A 87 31.39 32.65 6.66
CA GLN A 87 32.37 33.50 5.98
C GLN A 87 31.80 34.91 5.70
N GLN A 88 30.55 34.99 5.23
CA GLN A 88 29.89 36.28 4.98
C GLN A 88 29.59 37.03 6.28
N SER A 89 29.14 36.34 7.33
CA SER A 89 28.91 36.93 8.66
C SER A 89 30.20 37.52 9.24
N ASP A 90 31.29 36.77 9.17
CA ASP A 90 32.61 37.21 9.67
C ASP A 90 33.15 38.39 8.86
N SER A 91 33.01 38.36 7.54
CA SER A 91 33.41 39.48 6.69
C SER A 91 32.66 40.76 7.03
N LEU A 92 31.33 40.68 7.22
CA LEU A 92 30.51 41.85 7.55
C LEU A 92 30.76 42.35 8.98
N TYR A 93 30.93 41.44 9.93
CA TYR A 93 31.28 41.76 11.32
C TYR A 93 32.62 42.50 11.41
N ASN A 94 33.64 42.00 10.72
CA ASN A 94 34.98 42.59 10.69
C ASN A 94 34.98 43.94 9.96
N TYR A 95 34.18 44.07 8.90
CA TYR A 95 33.98 45.36 8.23
C TYR A 95 33.39 46.41 9.19
N ILE A 96 32.38 46.04 9.98
CA ILE A 96 31.85 46.96 11.00
C ILE A 96 32.89 47.26 12.09
N GLN A 97 33.73 46.30 12.46
CA GLN A 97 34.79 46.53 13.43
C GLN A 97 35.83 47.53 12.91
N ASP A 98 36.20 47.45 11.63
CA ASP A 98 37.06 48.45 10.97
C ASP A 98 36.42 49.84 10.98
N LEU A 99 35.12 49.94 10.71
CA LEU A 99 34.40 51.23 10.80
C LEU A 99 34.43 51.81 12.22
N LYS A 100 34.23 50.98 13.26
CA LYS A 100 34.33 51.43 14.66
C LYS A 100 35.73 51.95 14.98
N GLN A 101 36.77 51.24 14.55
CA GLN A 101 38.17 51.65 14.72
C GLN A 101 38.44 52.98 14.02
N ARG A 102 38.03 53.14 12.75
CA ARG A 102 38.19 54.39 12.00
C ARG A 102 37.47 55.57 12.64
N ILE A 103 36.29 55.35 13.23
CA ILE A 103 35.56 56.41 13.96
C ILE A 103 36.34 56.80 15.23
N ALA A 104 36.79 55.82 16.01
CA ALA A 104 37.60 56.05 17.20
C ALA A 104 38.91 56.78 16.86
N GLU A 105 39.57 56.42 15.77
CA GLU A 105 40.82 57.06 15.33
C GLU A 105 40.66 58.53 14.93
N ILE A 106 39.49 58.90 14.38
CA ILE A 106 39.20 60.30 14.06
C ILE A 106 38.93 61.11 15.34
N ALA A 107 38.33 60.49 16.35
CA ALA A 107 38.02 61.13 17.63
C ALA A 107 39.26 61.29 18.54
N ASP A 108 40.01 60.21 18.78
CA ASP A 108 41.09 60.18 19.78
C ASP A 108 42.51 60.12 19.16
N GLY A 109 42.63 59.93 17.84
CA GLY A 109 43.90 59.83 17.13
C GLY A 109 44.36 58.38 16.88
N LYS A 110 45.61 58.19 16.44
CA LYS A 110 46.08 56.90 15.89
C LYS A 110 46.10 55.73 16.87
N ASP A 111 46.22 56.01 18.17
CA ASP A 111 46.27 55.00 19.22
C ASP A 111 44.90 54.80 19.90
N ALA A 112 43.81 55.23 19.23
CA ALA A 112 42.46 55.15 19.74
C ALA A 112 42.03 53.70 20.03
N ASN A 113 41.39 53.52 21.19
CA ASN A 113 40.82 52.25 21.60
C ASN A 113 39.29 52.32 21.53
N VAL A 114 38.69 51.48 20.69
CA VAL A 114 37.23 51.38 20.53
C VAL A 114 36.51 51.04 21.84
N GLU A 115 37.20 50.38 22.78
CA GLU A 115 36.64 50.00 24.08
C GLU A 115 36.77 51.11 25.14
N ASN A 116 37.61 52.12 24.92
CA ASN A 116 37.78 53.23 25.85
C ASN A 116 38.09 54.52 25.08
N ILE A 117 37.03 55.20 24.68
CA ILE A 117 37.10 56.43 23.88
C ILE A 117 37.09 57.63 24.82
N GLU A 118 38.01 58.56 24.61
CA GLU A 118 38.13 59.77 25.43
C GLU A 118 37.13 60.85 24.96
N HIS A 119 37.07 61.12 23.64
CA HIS A 119 36.17 62.12 23.05
C HIS A 119 34.80 61.51 22.67
N LYS A 120 34.10 60.96 23.68
CA LYS A 120 32.81 60.26 23.50
C LYS A 120 31.69 61.13 22.92
N ASP A 121 31.76 62.44 23.17
CA ASP A 121 30.78 63.45 22.77
C ASP A 121 31.02 64.04 21.37
N ASP A 122 32.12 63.68 20.70
CA ASP A 122 32.43 64.15 19.35
C ASP A 122 31.29 63.81 18.36
N LEU A 123 30.77 64.84 17.67
CA LEU A 123 29.65 64.72 16.74
C LEU A 123 30.09 64.59 15.27
N GLU A 124 31.37 64.83 14.97
CA GLU A 124 31.90 64.91 13.61
C GLU A 124 32.56 63.61 13.15
N ALA A 125 33.22 62.87 14.05
CA ALA A 125 34.01 61.70 13.71
C ALA A 125 33.17 60.61 13.01
N ALA A 126 32.00 60.29 13.56
CA ALA A 126 31.06 59.35 12.97
C ALA A 126 30.55 59.81 11.60
N ALA A 127 30.15 61.08 11.49
CA ALA A 127 29.67 61.67 10.23
C ALA A 127 30.77 61.69 9.15
N ARG A 128 32.03 61.92 9.54
CA ARG A 128 33.17 61.95 8.61
C ARG A 128 33.50 60.58 8.04
N VAL A 129 33.40 59.51 8.82
CA VAL A 129 33.60 58.14 8.29
C VAL A 129 32.41 57.70 7.45
N MET A 130 31.19 57.96 7.92
CA MET A 130 29.99 57.34 7.35
C MET A 130 29.37 58.14 6.21
N LEU A 131 29.46 59.48 6.25
CA LEU A 131 28.71 60.39 5.38
C LEU A 131 29.59 61.29 4.48
N ALA A 132 30.92 61.11 4.50
CA ALA A 132 31.81 61.91 3.66
C ALA A 132 31.41 61.83 2.16
N PRO A 133 31.32 62.96 1.41
CA PRO A 133 30.78 62.97 0.05
C PRO A 133 31.45 62.02 -0.95
N MET A 134 32.75 61.73 -0.77
CA MET A 134 33.54 60.88 -1.67
C MET A 134 34.03 59.57 -1.03
N LYS A 135 34.06 59.49 0.31
CA LYS A 135 34.64 58.36 1.07
C LYS A 135 33.71 57.81 2.15
N GLY A 136 32.44 58.23 2.16
CA GLY A 136 31.47 57.82 3.17
C GLY A 136 31.11 56.34 3.04
N GLU A 137 31.31 55.60 4.13
CA GLU A 137 31.09 54.14 4.14
C GLU A 137 29.65 53.74 4.48
N GLY A 138 28.79 54.68 4.88
CA GLY A 138 27.43 54.39 5.33
C GLY A 138 26.57 53.70 4.27
N LYS A 139 26.71 54.13 3.01
CA LYS A 139 26.02 53.48 1.87
C LYS A 139 26.55 52.06 1.61
N ASN A 140 27.86 51.86 1.72
CA ASN A 140 28.49 50.54 1.54
C ASN A 140 28.07 49.58 2.64
N LEU A 141 28.02 50.06 3.89
CA LEU A 141 27.52 49.28 5.02
C LEU A 141 26.06 48.85 4.81
N ARG A 142 25.18 49.78 4.43
CA ARG A 142 23.78 49.45 4.17
C ARG A 142 23.63 48.39 3.07
N LEU A 143 24.33 48.56 1.95
CA LEU A 143 24.29 47.62 0.84
C LEU A 143 24.83 46.23 1.24
N SER A 144 25.86 46.19 2.08
CA SER A 144 26.44 44.94 2.57
C SER A 144 25.45 44.20 3.49
N ILE A 145 24.74 44.93 4.36
CA ILE A 145 23.66 44.38 5.20
C ILE A 145 22.49 43.89 4.33
N ASP A 146 22.07 44.67 3.33
CA ASP A 146 21.00 44.29 2.40
C ASP A 146 21.35 43.00 1.63
N THR A 147 22.58 42.91 1.12
CA THR A 147 23.08 41.75 0.38
C THR A 147 23.11 40.50 1.27
N TYR A 148 23.64 40.64 2.49
CA TYR A 148 23.68 39.55 3.45
C TYR A 148 22.28 39.08 3.85
N ARG A 149 21.35 40.01 4.10
CA ARG A 149 19.94 39.69 4.41
C ARG A 149 19.26 38.92 3.29
N GLU A 150 19.43 39.35 2.03
CA GLU A 150 18.82 38.63 0.90
C GLU A 150 19.47 37.27 0.69
N HIS A 151 20.80 37.15 0.85
CA HIS A 151 21.48 35.85 0.78
C HIS A 151 20.93 34.88 1.83
N LEU A 152 20.84 35.28 3.11
CA LEU A 152 20.23 34.45 4.15
C LEU A 152 18.78 34.08 3.84
N SER A 153 18.02 35.02 3.26
CA SER A 153 16.63 34.77 2.84
C SER A 153 16.52 33.72 1.74
N THR A 154 17.52 33.58 0.86
CA THR A 154 17.54 32.52 -0.17
C THR A 154 17.88 31.14 0.39
N LEU A 155 18.58 31.06 1.52
CA LEU A 155 18.99 29.80 2.14
C LEU A 155 17.89 29.16 2.99
N ILE A 156 16.92 29.97 3.47
CA ILE A 156 15.90 29.55 4.42
C ILE A 156 14.55 29.49 3.74
N SER A 157 13.92 28.30 3.73
CA SER A 157 12.57 28.14 3.16
C SER A 157 11.44 28.48 4.14
N ASP A 158 11.73 28.54 5.44
CA ASP A 158 10.74 28.87 6.46
C ASP A 158 10.43 30.38 6.49
N SER A 159 9.22 30.74 6.07
CA SER A 159 8.77 32.14 6.00
C SER A 159 8.74 32.86 7.36
N ALA A 160 8.58 32.15 8.47
CA ALA A 160 8.61 32.74 9.80
C ALA A 160 10.04 33.13 10.20
N LYS A 161 11.02 32.25 9.97
CA LYS A 161 12.44 32.52 10.22
C LYS A 161 12.98 33.61 9.29
N VAL A 162 12.62 33.60 8.02
CA VAL A 162 12.98 34.69 7.07
C VAL A 162 12.46 36.04 7.57
N ARG A 163 11.23 36.10 8.09
CA ARG A 163 10.68 37.34 8.67
C ARG A 163 11.48 37.83 9.88
N ILE A 164 11.92 36.93 10.75
CA ILE A 164 12.74 37.28 11.92
C ILE A 164 14.07 37.88 11.47
N ILE A 165 14.77 37.24 10.52
CA ILE A 165 16.05 37.74 9.98
C ILE A 165 15.88 39.09 9.29
N ARG A 166 14.83 39.25 8.48
CA ARG A 166 14.55 40.54 7.82
C ARG A 166 14.28 41.67 8.79
N ASN A 167 13.61 41.38 9.91
CA ASN A 167 13.35 42.36 10.95
C ASN A 167 14.61 42.71 11.74
N ALA A 168 15.46 41.71 12.06
CA ALA A 168 16.71 41.92 12.77
C ALA A 168 17.70 42.77 11.94
N LEU A 169 17.82 42.48 10.63
CA LEU A 169 18.69 43.17 9.68
C LEU A 169 17.94 44.23 8.85
N SER A 170 16.95 44.88 9.44
CA SER A 170 16.16 45.89 8.73
C SER A 170 16.97 47.17 8.53
N THR A 171 17.03 47.61 7.27
CA THR A 171 17.64 48.88 6.84
C THR A 171 16.58 49.94 6.53
N GLU A 172 15.35 49.74 7.01
CA GLU A 172 14.27 50.70 6.82
C GLU A 172 14.40 51.91 7.74
N LEU A 173 14.01 53.08 7.22
CA LEU A 173 13.97 54.32 7.98
C LEU A 173 12.87 54.27 9.06
N PRO A 174 13.15 54.69 10.31
CA PRO A 174 12.13 54.91 11.32
C PRO A 174 11.05 55.90 10.85
N ASN A 175 9.80 55.74 11.32
CA ASN A 175 8.65 56.56 10.89
C ASN A 175 8.85 58.08 11.04
N LYS A 176 9.69 58.52 11.99
CA LYS A 176 10.04 59.94 12.17
C LYS A 176 10.96 60.46 11.05
N SER A 177 11.94 59.65 10.62
CA SER A 177 12.92 59.98 9.56
C SER A 177 12.34 59.87 8.15
N LYS A 178 11.26 59.09 7.96
CA LYS A 178 10.49 59.06 6.69
C LYS A 178 9.86 60.43 6.35
N ARG A 179 9.60 61.28 7.35
CA ARG A 179 9.06 62.64 7.15
C ARG A 179 10.12 63.67 6.74
N SER A 180 11.38 63.47 7.11
CA SER A 180 12.51 64.38 6.81
C SER A 180 13.26 64.07 5.50
N LYS A 181 12.88 63.01 4.76
CA LYS A 181 13.55 62.53 3.53
C LYS A 181 15.06 62.22 3.70
N GLN A 182 15.52 61.97 4.91
CA GLN A 182 16.92 61.58 5.16
C GLN A 182 17.20 60.15 4.68
N THR A 183 18.42 59.87 4.24
CA THR A 183 18.87 58.49 3.96
C THR A 183 19.09 57.73 5.26
N TRP A 184 19.11 56.39 5.20
CA TRP A 184 19.28 55.52 6.38
C TRP A 184 20.59 55.85 7.11
N GLU A 185 21.68 56.00 6.36
CA GLU A 185 22.97 56.36 6.92
C GLU A 185 22.98 57.77 7.53
N SER A 186 22.35 58.77 6.90
CA SER A 186 22.24 60.12 7.47
C SER A 186 21.45 60.09 8.77
N ALA A 187 20.33 59.36 8.81
CA ALA A 187 19.49 59.26 9.99
C ALA A 187 20.19 58.59 11.20
N LEU A 188 21.21 57.76 10.96
CA LEU A 188 21.93 57.01 12.00
C LEU A 188 23.28 57.62 12.39
N PHE A 189 23.91 58.44 11.54
CA PHE A 189 25.28 58.91 11.78
C PHE A 189 25.46 60.43 11.67
N GLU A 190 24.42 61.18 11.29
CA GLU A 190 24.46 62.65 11.24
C GLU A 190 24.25 63.23 12.65
N ASN A 191 25.18 64.10 13.09
CA ASN A 191 25.17 64.73 14.42
C ASN A 191 25.02 63.74 15.57
N MET A 192 25.59 62.54 15.43
CA MET A 192 25.59 61.51 16.47
C MET A 192 26.92 61.49 17.23
N PRO A 193 26.88 61.49 18.58
CA PRO A 193 28.08 61.28 19.38
C PRO A 193 28.77 59.95 19.02
N VAL A 194 30.09 59.93 19.08
CA VAL A 194 30.91 58.73 18.83
C VAL A 194 30.46 57.54 19.67
N ALA A 195 30.17 57.75 20.96
CA ALA A 195 29.70 56.68 21.85
C ALA A 195 28.39 56.05 21.34
N ALA A 196 27.45 56.86 20.84
CA ALA A 196 26.19 56.39 20.29
C ALA A 196 26.39 55.67 18.94
N ALA A 197 27.23 56.21 18.07
CA ALA A 197 27.53 55.62 16.76
C ALA A 197 28.18 54.23 16.90
N ILE A 198 29.13 54.08 17.82
CA ILE A 198 29.82 52.81 18.08
C ILE A 198 28.89 51.81 18.76
N THR A 199 28.02 52.26 19.65
CA THR A 199 26.96 51.41 20.24
C THR A 199 26.02 50.88 19.15
N LEU A 200 25.61 51.72 18.20
CA LEU A 200 24.77 51.30 17.07
C LEU A 200 25.47 50.28 16.17
N LEU A 201 26.74 50.50 15.84
CA LEU A 201 27.54 49.54 15.06
C LEU A 201 27.71 48.21 15.82
N THR A 202 27.90 48.26 17.13
CA THR A 202 27.96 47.06 17.99
C THR A 202 26.61 46.34 18.02
N LYS A 203 25.50 47.06 18.04
CA LYS A 203 24.17 46.46 17.91
C LYS A 203 24.01 45.74 16.57
N MET A 204 24.46 46.34 15.47
CA MET A 204 24.45 45.67 14.15
C MET A 204 25.31 44.41 14.12
N GLN A 205 26.50 44.44 14.74
CA GLN A 205 27.34 43.24 14.93
C GLN A 205 26.58 42.14 15.69
N SER A 206 25.83 42.49 16.74
CA SER A 206 24.97 41.55 17.46
C SER A 206 23.86 40.98 16.59
N ASP A 207 23.19 41.80 15.78
CA ASP A 207 22.13 41.31 14.87
C ASP A 207 22.69 40.35 13.81
N ILE A 208 23.90 40.59 13.31
CA ILE A 208 24.58 39.72 12.34
C ILE A 208 24.85 38.35 12.96
N ARG A 209 25.38 38.31 14.20
CA ARG A 209 25.63 37.05 14.92
C ARG A 209 24.33 36.32 15.25
N TYR A 210 23.28 37.05 15.60
CA TYR A 210 21.97 36.45 15.81
C TYR A 210 21.40 35.83 14.52
N ALA A 211 21.45 36.56 13.40
CA ALA A 211 20.98 36.08 12.10
C ALA A 211 21.80 34.89 11.57
N GLU A 212 23.12 34.91 11.75
CA GLU A 212 24.02 33.78 11.48
C GLU A 212 23.53 32.54 12.27
N GLY A 213 23.27 32.70 13.56
CA GLY A 213 22.83 31.59 14.42
C GLY A 213 21.50 30.98 14.00
N GLU A 214 20.52 31.80 13.61
CA GLU A 214 19.24 31.32 13.09
C GLU A 214 19.38 30.57 11.76
N ALA A 215 20.23 31.08 10.86
CA ALA A 215 20.52 30.43 9.59
C ALA A 215 21.24 29.09 9.80
N LEU A 216 22.30 29.05 10.61
CA LEU A 216 23.04 27.83 10.95
C LEU A 216 22.12 26.79 11.61
N SER A 217 21.28 27.22 12.55
CA SER A 217 20.32 26.33 13.22
C SER A 217 19.30 25.75 12.24
N TYR A 218 18.85 26.54 11.25
CA TYR A 218 17.96 26.06 10.19
C TYR A 218 18.65 25.04 9.29
N LEU A 219 19.89 25.31 8.87
CA LEU A 219 20.69 24.39 8.04
C LEU A 219 20.94 23.07 8.78
N LEU A 220 21.29 23.10 10.07
CA LEU A 220 21.44 21.90 10.90
C LEU A 220 20.13 21.12 10.98
N SER A 221 19.00 21.77 11.28
CA SER A 221 17.71 21.08 11.33
C SER A 221 17.30 20.46 9.99
N SER A 222 17.76 21.04 8.87
CA SER A 222 17.49 20.51 7.52
C SER A 222 18.26 19.22 7.23
N VAL A 223 19.36 18.97 7.94
CA VAL A 223 20.12 17.71 7.87
C VAL A 223 19.39 16.56 8.58
N ASP A 224 18.87 16.83 9.78
CA ASP A 224 18.18 15.84 10.64
C ASP A 224 16.82 15.42 10.07
N VAL A 225 16.16 16.30 9.33
CA VAL A 225 14.86 16.06 8.67
C VAL A 225 14.91 14.91 7.62
N GLY A 226 16.08 14.31 7.38
CA GLY A 226 16.27 13.14 6.51
C GLY A 226 16.35 11.77 7.22
N ASP A 227 16.16 11.67 8.54
CA ASP A 227 16.01 10.37 9.21
C ASP A 227 14.54 9.94 9.20
N TYR A 228 14.25 8.94 8.36
CA TYR A 228 12.94 8.32 8.17
C TYR A 228 11.78 9.31 7.95
N ARG A 229 11.71 9.91 6.76
CA ARG A 229 10.52 10.64 6.36
C ARG A 229 9.37 9.67 6.11
N VAL A 230 8.50 9.53 7.11
CA VAL A 230 7.12 9.08 6.87
C VAL A 230 6.45 10.14 6.00
N ASN A 231 6.45 9.93 4.69
CA ASN A 231 5.82 10.86 3.75
C ASN A 231 4.40 10.42 3.37
N GLN A 232 4.05 9.17 3.64
CA GLN A 232 2.73 8.61 3.41
C GLN A 232 2.30 7.77 4.59
N ILE A 233 1.19 8.15 5.19
CA ILE A 233 0.49 7.38 6.22
C ILE A 233 -0.74 6.78 5.56
N ARG A 234 -0.88 5.46 5.58
CA ARG A 234 -2.03 4.75 5.01
C ARG A 234 -2.56 3.75 6.03
N ALA A 235 -3.87 3.71 6.22
CA ALA A 235 -4.51 2.61 6.92
C ALA A 235 -4.55 1.38 5.98
N GLN A 236 -4.13 0.23 6.49
CA GLN A 236 -4.17 -1.04 5.78
C GLN A 236 -4.97 -2.06 6.59
N VAL A 237 -5.74 -2.88 5.88
CA VAL A 237 -6.49 -4.00 6.47
C VAL A 237 -5.78 -5.28 6.06
N ILE A 238 -5.33 -6.05 7.04
CA ILE A 238 -4.65 -7.33 6.87
C ILE A 238 -5.64 -8.43 7.30
N PRO A 239 -6.45 -8.98 6.37
CA PRO A 239 -7.35 -10.07 6.68
C PRO A 239 -6.60 -11.38 6.90
N GLN A 240 -7.11 -12.24 7.80
CA GLN A 240 -6.65 -13.63 7.88
C GLN A 240 -7.06 -14.44 6.64
N SER A 241 -8.27 -14.18 6.10
CA SER A 241 -8.74 -14.70 4.82
C SER A 241 -9.57 -13.66 4.10
N GLN A 242 -9.30 -13.44 2.81
CA GLN A 242 -10.10 -12.55 1.96
C GLN A 242 -11.43 -13.17 1.55
N ILE A 243 -11.57 -14.49 1.62
CA ILE A 243 -12.79 -15.22 1.26
C ILE A 243 -13.34 -15.91 2.50
N VAL A 244 -14.58 -15.59 2.86
CA VAL A 244 -15.29 -16.21 4.00
C VAL A 244 -16.64 -16.76 3.54
N MET A 245 -17.03 -17.90 4.12
CA MET A 245 -18.34 -18.49 3.89
C MET A 245 -19.41 -17.81 4.75
N ARG A 246 -20.65 -17.79 4.26
CA ARG A 246 -21.81 -17.25 4.98
C ARG A 246 -21.93 -17.91 6.36
N GLY A 247 -21.97 -17.09 7.42
CA GLY A 247 -22.02 -17.56 8.82
C GLY A 247 -20.65 -17.74 9.50
N SER A 248 -19.55 -17.61 8.77
CA SER A 248 -18.20 -17.58 9.35
C SER A 248 -17.84 -16.17 9.83
N GLN A 249 -16.98 -16.07 10.85
CA GLN A 249 -16.49 -14.77 11.34
C GLN A 249 -15.37 -14.28 10.42
N TYR A 250 -15.48 -13.03 9.95
CA TYR A 250 -14.39 -12.34 9.27
C TYR A 250 -13.46 -11.70 10.30
N GLN A 251 -12.16 -12.01 10.24
CA GLN A 251 -11.13 -11.47 11.13
C GLN A 251 -10.05 -10.76 10.32
N ALA A 252 -9.75 -9.52 10.69
CA ALA A 252 -8.71 -8.71 10.05
C ALA A 252 -8.06 -7.78 11.06
N ASN A 253 -6.74 -7.62 10.95
CA ASN A 253 -5.98 -6.63 11.70
C ASN A 253 -5.97 -5.31 10.90
N ILE A 254 -6.36 -4.21 11.54
CA ILE A 254 -6.31 -2.88 10.94
C ILE A 254 -5.07 -2.19 11.49
N VAL A 255 -4.13 -1.88 10.61
CA VAL A 255 -2.84 -1.29 10.97
C VAL A 255 -2.61 0.02 10.24
N LEU A 256 -1.92 0.94 10.90
CA LEU A 256 -1.44 2.15 10.26
C LEU A 256 -0.03 1.89 9.71
N SER A 257 0.13 2.02 8.40
CA SER A 257 1.42 1.90 7.72
C SER A 257 1.98 3.28 7.44
N ALA A 258 3.14 3.56 8.03
CA ALA A 258 3.95 4.74 7.77
C ALA A 258 5.06 4.36 6.79
N VAL A 259 4.96 4.81 5.54
CA VAL A 259 5.92 4.46 4.47
C VAL A 259 6.63 5.70 3.94
N ASP A 260 7.90 5.52 3.56
CA ASP A 260 8.69 6.51 2.84
C ASP A 260 8.71 6.15 1.34
N SER A 261 8.00 6.92 0.52
CA SER A 261 7.95 6.70 -0.93
C SER A 261 9.23 7.13 -1.68
N THR A 262 10.20 7.75 -1.01
CA THR A 262 11.47 8.19 -1.62
C THR A 262 12.56 7.13 -1.53
N LYS A 263 12.62 6.36 -0.42
CA LYS A 263 13.59 5.27 -0.28
C LYS A 263 13.15 4.02 -1.07
N ARG A 264 14.13 3.23 -1.49
CA ARG A 264 13.97 1.97 -2.22
C ARG A 264 14.73 0.90 -1.44
N PRO A 265 14.08 0.19 -0.51
CA PRO A 265 14.73 -0.88 0.22
C PRO A 265 14.96 -2.08 -0.69
N THR A 266 15.97 -2.89 -0.36
CA THR A 266 16.20 -4.19 -1.01
C THR A 266 15.29 -5.21 -0.33
N ILE A 267 14.47 -5.91 -1.11
CA ILE A 267 13.47 -6.83 -0.57
C ILE A 267 13.79 -8.23 -1.06
N PHE A 268 13.97 -9.16 -0.12
CA PHE A 268 14.16 -10.57 -0.41
C PHE A 268 12.89 -11.33 -0.05
N VAL A 269 12.34 -12.08 -1.02
CA VAL A 269 11.17 -12.96 -0.83
C VAL A 269 11.54 -14.37 -1.26
N ASN A 270 11.32 -15.35 -0.41
CA ASN A 270 11.58 -16.78 -0.65
C ASN A 270 13.00 -17.04 -1.19
N GLY A 271 13.99 -16.31 -0.68
CA GLY A 271 15.41 -16.43 -1.05
C GLY A 271 15.81 -15.73 -2.35
N LYS A 272 14.91 -14.99 -3.02
CA LYS A 272 15.22 -14.20 -4.22
C LYS A 272 15.01 -12.71 -3.98
N GLU A 273 15.90 -11.90 -4.52
CA GLU A 273 15.76 -10.44 -4.52
C GLU A 273 14.66 -10.01 -5.49
N LEU A 274 13.79 -9.12 -5.05
CA LEU A 274 12.78 -8.49 -5.88
C LEU A 274 13.40 -7.38 -6.74
N PRO A 275 13.13 -7.32 -8.05
CA PRO A 275 13.59 -6.23 -8.89
C PRO A 275 13.09 -4.87 -8.36
N ALA A 276 13.99 -3.88 -8.30
CA ALA A 276 13.69 -2.53 -7.82
C ALA A 276 12.57 -1.83 -8.63
N GLU A 277 12.39 -2.23 -9.90
CA GLU A 277 11.34 -1.73 -10.80
C GLU A 277 9.92 -1.99 -10.28
N ASN A 278 9.73 -3.10 -9.56
CA ASN A 278 8.42 -3.51 -9.04
C ASN A 278 7.95 -2.67 -7.85
N LYS A 279 8.80 -1.77 -7.31
CA LYS A 279 8.48 -0.88 -6.17
C LYS A 279 7.89 -1.65 -4.97
N GLY A 280 8.43 -2.84 -4.69
CA GLY A 280 7.98 -3.71 -3.60
C GLY A 280 6.75 -4.58 -3.91
N LEU A 281 6.30 -4.65 -5.16
CA LEU A 281 5.25 -5.56 -5.60
C LEU A 281 5.83 -6.98 -5.83
N PHE A 282 5.40 -7.93 -5.00
CA PHE A 282 5.61 -9.36 -5.24
C PHE A 282 4.47 -9.92 -6.10
N SER A 283 4.82 -10.55 -7.22
CA SER A 283 3.86 -11.23 -8.11
C SER A 283 4.40 -12.60 -8.49
N VAL A 284 3.57 -13.63 -8.34
CA VAL A 284 3.92 -15.01 -8.70
C VAL A 284 2.74 -15.67 -9.40
N THR A 285 3.01 -16.40 -10.48
CA THR A 285 2.02 -17.22 -11.16
C THR A 285 1.84 -18.53 -10.38
N THR A 286 0.61 -18.85 -10.01
CA THR A 286 0.30 -20.02 -9.19
C THR A 286 -0.08 -21.22 -10.07
N GLY A 287 0.69 -22.29 -9.99
CA GLY A 287 0.53 -23.47 -10.86
C GLY A 287 -0.21 -24.66 -10.24
N SER A 288 -0.21 -24.77 -8.91
CA SER A 288 -0.85 -25.88 -8.18
C SER A 288 -1.68 -25.37 -7.01
N THR A 289 -2.67 -26.17 -6.60
CA THR A 289 -3.49 -25.88 -5.43
C THR A 289 -2.72 -26.15 -4.13
N GLY A 290 -3.02 -25.36 -3.09
CA GLY A 290 -2.38 -25.50 -1.78
C GLY A 290 -2.16 -24.18 -1.05
N THR A 291 -1.53 -24.27 0.12
CA THR A 291 -1.06 -23.13 0.92
C THR A 291 0.40 -22.91 0.63
N PHE A 292 0.78 -21.67 0.28
CA PHE A 292 2.13 -21.30 -0.07
C PHE A 292 2.65 -20.23 0.89
N PRO A 293 3.82 -20.44 1.52
CA PRO A 293 4.41 -19.44 2.39
C PRO A 293 5.03 -18.29 1.58
N ILE A 294 4.97 -17.09 2.17
CA ILE A 294 5.72 -15.91 1.77
C ILE A 294 6.60 -15.53 2.96
N GLU A 295 7.87 -15.87 2.88
CA GLU A 295 8.85 -15.57 3.92
C GLU A 295 10.00 -14.76 3.33
N GLY A 296 10.50 -13.80 4.08
CA GLY A 296 11.54 -12.92 3.58
C GLY A 296 11.95 -11.86 4.56
N TYR A 297 12.73 -10.90 4.09
CA TYR A 297 13.12 -9.73 4.86
C TYR A 297 13.30 -8.52 3.96
N ILE A 298 13.09 -7.34 4.56
CA ILE A 298 13.37 -6.05 3.96
C ILE A 298 14.70 -5.58 4.56
N GLU A 299 15.65 -5.23 3.70
CA GLU A 299 16.94 -4.69 4.09
C GLU A 299 17.01 -3.21 3.75
N MET A 300 17.36 -2.40 4.74
CA MET A 300 17.53 -0.96 4.57
C MET A 300 18.57 -0.39 5.52
N PRO A 301 19.35 0.62 5.09
CA PRO A 301 20.28 1.30 5.98
C PRO A 301 19.52 2.04 7.08
N ASN A 302 19.95 1.81 8.32
CA ASN A 302 19.45 2.51 9.49
C ASN A 302 19.95 3.98 9.52
N SER A 303 19.51 4.76 10.51
CA SER A 303 19.94 6.15 10.72
C SER A 303 21.45 6.28 10.92
N GLU A 304 22.12 5.21 11.34
CA GLU A 304 23.56 5.13 11.61
C GLU A 304 24.37 4.63 10.39
N GLY A 305 23.69 4.28 9.28
CA GLY A 305 24.30 3.79 8.04
C GLY A 305 24.54 2.27 7.99
N GLU A 306 24.23 1.53 9.05
CA GLU A 306 24.29 0.07 9.07
C GLU A 306 23.06 -0.57 8.42
N MET A 307 23.23 -1.70 7.73
CA MET A 307 22.11 -2.40 7.08
C MET A 307 21.28 -3.14 8.12
N ALA A 308 20.03 -2.71 8.33
CA ALA A 308 19.07 -3.36 9.19
C ALA A 308 18.13 -4.28 8.38
N GLN A 309 17.87 -5.47 8.92
CA GLN A 309 16.98 -6.46 8.32
C GLN A 309 15.68 -6.60 9.12
N TYR A 310 14.55 -6.50 8.42
CA TYR A 310 13.20 -6.62 8.97
C TYR A 310 12.52 -7.86 8.39
N PRO A 311 12.45 -8.98 9.12
CA PRO A 311 11.85 -10.21 8.61
C PRO A 311 10.32 -10.10 8.55
N PHE A 312 9.72 -10.74 7.55
CA PHE A 312 8.28 -10.90 7.43
C PHE A 312 7.92 -12.35 7.07
N LYS A 313 6.74 -12.76 7.53
CA LYS A 313 6.17 -14.08 7.26
C LYS A 313 4.67 -13.95 7.03
N SER A 314 4.20 -14.52 5.93
CA SER A 314 2.81 -14.59 5.52
C SER A 314 2.56 -15.85 4.70
N GLU A 315 1.34 -16.07 4.26
CA GLU A 315 0.95 -17.19 3.39
C GLU A 315 -0.17 -16.78 2.44
N TYR A 316 -0.28 -17.44 1.29
CA TYR A 316 -1.40 -17.30 0.36
C TYR A 316 -1.96 -18.67 -0.03
N PHE A 317 -3.26 -18.70 -0.34
CA PHE A 317 -3.98 -19.92 -0.69
C PHE A 317 -4.33 -19.92 -2.17
N VAL A 318 -4.07 -21.04 -2.85
CA VAL A 318 -4.44 -21.26 -4.25
C VAL A 318 -5.48 -22.37 -4.30
N THR A 319 -6.66 -22.02 -4.81
CA THR A 319 -7.76 -22.95 -5.02
C THR A 319 -7.99 -23.21 -6.50
N GLU A 320 -8.51 -24.39 -6.81
CA GLU A 320 -8.95 -24.70 -8.16
C GLU A 320 -10.18 -23.83 -8.52
N PRO A 321 -10.26 -23.30 -9.75
CA PRO A 321 -11.46 -22.66 -10.24
C PRO A 321 -12.60 -23.67 -10.25
N SER A 322 -13.60 -23.50 -9.37
CA SER A 322 -14.77 -24.37 -9.33
C SER A 322 -15.96 -23.69 -10.00
N ALA A 323 -16.53 -24.33 -11.02
CA ALA A 323 -17.82 -23.94 -11.61
C ALA A 323 -18.74 -25.17 -11.65
N THR A 324 -19.94 -25.04 -11.10
CA THR A 324 -20.94 -26.10 -11.13
C THR A 324 -21.78 -25.96 -12.40
N VAL A 325 -21.49 -26.77 -13.41
CA VAL A 325 -22.33 -26.89 -14.61
C VAL A 325 -23.17 -28.16 -14.47
N ALA A 326 -24.43 -28.00 -14.06
CA ALA A 326 -25.34 -29.11 -13.85
C ALA A 326 -26.56 -28.98 -14.78
N PRO A 327 -26.78 -29.91 -15.73
CA PRO A 327 -27.99 -29.92 -16.54
C PRO A 327 -29.23 -30.19 -15.66
N THR A 328 -30.20 -29.30 -15.70
CA THR A 328 -31.39 -29.32 -14.84
C THR A 328 -32.26 -30.57 -15.04
N LEU A 329 -32.26 -31.16 -16.24
CA LEU A 329 -33.01 -32.37 -16.56
C LEU A 329 -32.33 -33.66 -16.07
N MET A 330 -31.05 -33.62 -15.68
CA MET A 330 -30.29 -34.78 -15.22
C MET A 330 -30.32 -34.97 -13.69
N ASN A 331 -31.11 -34.21 -12.94
CA ASN A 331 -31.30 -34.40 -11.50
C ASN A 331 -32.21 -35.61 -11.18
N VAL A 332 -31.88 -36.77 -11.75
CA VAL A 332 -32.64 -38.01 -11.64
C VAL A 332 -31.74 -39.12 -11.06
N LEU A 333 -32.27 -39.86 -10.10
CA LEU A 333 -31.65 -41.09 -9.59
C LEU A 333 -32.54 -42.29 -9.90
N TYR A 334 -31.95 -43.40 -10.32
CA TYR A 334 -32.69 -44.62 -10.61
C TYR A 334 -32.71 -45.54 -9.40
N ALA A 335 -33.91 -45.98 -9.01
CA ALA A 335 -34.07 -46.99 -7.96
C ALA A 335 -33.54 -48.36 -8.42
N GLY A 336 -32.99 -49.13 -7.47
CA GLY A 336 -32.49 -50.49 -7.73
C GLY A 336 -31.05 -50.59 -8.24
N ILE A 337 -30.39 -49.48 -8.57
CA ILE A 337 -28.97 -49.45 -8.95
C ILE A 337 -28.17 -48.45 -8.10
N ALA A 338 -26.84 -48.61 -8.11
CA ALA A 338 -25.93 -47.62 -7.53
C ALA A 338 -25.75 -46.46 -8.51
N ASN A 339 -26.18 -45.26 -8.10
CA ASN A 339 -26.03 -44.03 -8.88
C ASN A 339 -24.76 -43.31 -8.40
N PRO A 340 -23.70 -43.22 -9.20
CA PRO A 340 -22.48 -42.51 -8.81
C PRO A 340 -22.70 -40.99 -8.86
N ILE A 341 -22.32 -40.30 -7.79
CA ILE A 341 -22.42 -38.85 -7.61
C ILE A 341 -21.06 -38.32 -7.18
N ARG A 342 -20.57 -37.27 -7.84
CA ARG A 342 -19.40 -36.51 -7.38
C ARG A 342 -19.89 -35.32 -6.55
N ILE A 343 -19.47 -35.27 -5.28
CA ILE A 343 -19.78 -34.15 -4.38
C ILE A 343 -18.46 -33.45 -4.08
N ALA A 344 -18.35 -32.20 -4.52
CA ALA A 344 -17.21 -31.34 -4.27
C ALA A 344 -17.69 -30.04 -3.64
N VAL A 345 -17.02 -29.63 -2.56
CA VAL A 345 -17.25 -28.33 -1.92
C VAL A 345 -15.99 -27.50 -2.15
N PRO A 346 -16.10 -26.35 -2.84
CA PRO A 346 -14.95 -25.50 -3.10
C PRO A 346 -14.23 -25.10 -1.81
N GLY A 347 -12.90 -25.27 -1.77
CA GLY A 347 -12.09 -24.91 -0.61
C GLY A 347 -12.12 -25.91 0.56
N VAL A 348 -12.81 -27.05 0.43
CA VAL A 348 -12.84 -28.09 1.47
C VAL A 348 -12.26 -29.39 0.92
N PRO A 349 -11.23 -29.99 1.57
CA PRO A 349 -10.71 -31.29 1.18
C PRO A 349 -11.80 -32.36 1.14
N SER A 350 -11.76 -33.25 0.16
CA SER A 350 -12.81 -34.25 -0.04
C SER A 350 -13.06 -35.11 1.21
N GLY A 351 -12.05 -35.40 2.03
CA GLY A 351 -12.19 -36.13 3.30
C GLY A 351 -13.04 -35.43 4.37
N ASN A 352 -13.14 -34.10 4.33
CA ASN A 352 -13.91 -33.29 5.28
C ASN A 352 -15.36 -33.02 4.82
N VAL A 353 -15.74 -33.55 3.66
CA VAL A 353 -17.11 -33.46 3.13
C VAL A 353 -17.88 -34.70 3.56
N THR A 354 -18.97 -34.48 4.30
CA THR A 354 -19.94 -35.51 4.68
C THR A 354 -21.26 -35.23 3.97
N ALA A 355 -21.94 -36.29 3.52
CA ALA A 355 -23.21 -36.16 2.82
C ALA A 355 -24.21 -37.17 3.36
N SER A 356 -25.47 -36.78 3.40
CA SER A 356 -26.58 -37.63 3.83
C SER A 356 -27.75 -37.53 2.84
N MET A 357 -28.59 -38.55 2.78
CA MET A 357 -29.72 -38.64 1.86
C MET A 357 -30.99 -39.08 2.61
N THR A 358 -32.13 -38.48 2.30
CA THR A 358 -33.42 -38.79 2.95
C THR A 358 -34.06 -40.09 2.43
N ASN A 359 -34.04 -40.32 1.12
CA ASN A 359 -34.72 -41.46 0.46
C ASN A 359 -33.70 -42.49 -0.05
N GLY A 360 -33.28 -43.42 0.81
CA GLY A 360 -32.37 -44.52 0.47
C GLY A 360 -31.05 -44.47 1.24
N THR A 361 -29.97 -44.96 0.62
CA THR A 361 -28.62 -44.95 1.22
C THR A 361 -27.61 -44.21 0.35
N LEU A 362 -26.71 -43.47 0.98
CA LEU A 362 -25.61 -42.75 0.33
C LEU A 362 -24.30 -43.19 0.97
N THR A 363 -23.43 -43.81 0.18
CA THR A 363 -22.17 -44.40 0.68
C THR A 363 -20.98 -43.85 -0.08
N ARG A 364 -19.87 -43.55 0.62
CA ARG A 364 -18.64 -43.06 -0.01
C ARG A 364 -17.84 -44.23 -0.57
N LYS A 365 -17.38 -44.09 -1.81
CA LYS A 365 -16.50 -45.04 -2.50
C LYS A 365 -15.36 -44.28 -3.17
N GLY A 366 -14.27 -44.08 -2.42
CA GLY A 366 -13.15 -43.25 -2.84
C GLY A 366 -13.54 -41.78 -2.99
N GLU A 367 -13.40 -41.25 -4.21
CA GLU A 367 -13.80 -39.87 -4.56
C GLU A 367 -15.29 -39.71 -4.89
N LEU A 368 -15.98 -40.81 -5.18
CA LEU A 368 -17.39 -40.81 -5.58
C LEU A 368 -18.28 -41.23 -4.41
N TRP A 369 -19.55 -40.86 -4.52
CA TRP A 369 -20.61 -41.32 -3.63
C TRP A 369 -21.57 -42.19 -4.43
N GLU A 370 -21.97 -43.34 -3.90
CA GLU A 370 -23.01 -44.18 -4.49
C GLU A 370 -24.33 -43.93 -3.77
N ALA A 371 -25.30 -43.37 -4.50
CA ALA A 371 -26.67 -43.17 -4.04
C ALA A 371 -27.55 -44.34 -4.51
N ARG A 372 -28.26 -44.98 -3.56
CA ARG A 372 -29.22 -46.05 -3.81
C ARG A 372 -30.59 -45.64 -3.26
N PRO A 373 -31.46 -45.04 -4.07
CA PRO A 373 -32.78 -44.63 -3.62
C PRO A 373 -33.72 -45.84 -3.48
N SER A 374 -34.63 -45.79 -2.50
CA SER A 374 -35.52 -46.90 -2.17
C SER A 374 -36.94 -46.70 -2.71
N LYS A 375 -37.54 -45.52 -2.53
CA LYS A 375 -38.91 -45.24 -2.96
C LYS A 375 -38.96 -44.46 -4.27
N VAL A 376 -39.54 -45.07 -5.32
CA VAL A 376 -39.80 -44.40 -6.61
C VAL A 376 -40.89 -43.35 -6.46
N GLY A 377 -40.73 -42.20 -7.12
CA GLY A 377 -41.73 -41.11 -7.13
C GLY A 377 -41.63 -40.14 -5.94
N THR A 378 -40.84 -40.47 -4.91
CA THR A 378 -40.49 -39.53 -3.83
C THR A 378 -39.10 -38.96 -4.10
N GLU A 379 -38.93 -37.65 -3.93
CA GLU A 379 -37.63 -37.01 -4.11
C GLU A 379 -36.59 -37.48 -3.07
N ALA A 380 -35.35 -37.63 -3.51
CA ALA A 380 -34.20 -37.90 -2.67
C ALA A 380 -33.43 -36.60 -2.46
N VAL A 381 -33.48 -36.06 -1.24
CA VAL A 381 -32.76 -34.83 -0.90
C VAL A 381 -31.39 -35.21 -0.36
N ILE A 382 -30.34 -34.76 -1.05
CA ILE A 382 -28.96 -34.90 -0.59
C ILE A 382 -28.58 -33.62 0.15
N THR A 383 -28.20 -33.77 1.42
CA THR A 383 -27.69 -32.70 2.26
C THR A 383 -26.19 -32.87 2.41
N VAL A 384 -25.44 -31.87 1.97
CA VAL A 384 -23.97 -31.84 2.01
C VAL A 384 -23.53 -30.96 3.17
N ASN A 385 -22.71 -31.52 4.04
CA ASN A 385 -22.09 -30.83 5.15
C ASN A 385 -20.57 -30.83 4.98
N ALA A 386 -19.93 -29.71 5.28
CA ALA A 386 -18.47 -29.64 5.31
C ALA A 386 -17.99 -29.32 6.72
N ARG A 387 -16.94 -30.03 7.14
CA ARG A 387 -16.24 -29.76 8.38
C ARG A 387 -15.21 -28.67 8.15
N MET A 388 -15.39 -27.55 8.85
CA MET A 388 -14.50 -26.40 8.81
C MET A 388 -13.22 -26.67 9.63
N SER A 389 -12.19 -25.85 9.41
CA SER A 389 -10.94 -25.87 10.18
C SER A 389 -11.15 -25.60 11.67
N ASP A 390 -12.24 -24.92 12.04
CA ASP A 390 -12.65 -24.67 13.44
C ASP A 390 -13.38 -25.86 14.11
N GLY A 391 -13.52 -26.98 13.40
CA GLY A 391 -14.17 -28.19 13.89
C GLY A 391 -15.70 -28.21 13.77
N ARG A 392 -16.35 -27.10 13.40
CA ARG A 392 -17.80 -27.03 13.18
C ARG A 392 -18.19 -27.68 11.86
N SER A 393 -19.37 -28.30 11.83
CA SER A 393 -19.99 -28.82 10.61
C SER A 393 -21.02 -27.82 10.11
N VAL A 394 -20.84 -27.31 8.90
CA VAL A 394 -21.76 -26.34 8.29
C VAL A 394 -22.47 -27.01 7.11
N GLU A 395 -23.78 -26.80 7.03
CA GLU A 395 -24.59 -27.23 5.89
C GLU A 395 -24.25 -26.37 4.67
N MET A 396 -23.76 -27.03 3.62
CA MET A 396 -23.29 -26.37 2.38
C MET A 396 -24.39 -26.27 1.34
N ALA A 397 -25.13 -27.36 1.14
CA ALA A 397 -26.15 -27.43 0.11
C ALA A 397 -27.20 -28.50 0.43
N LYS A 398 -28.42 -28.22 -0.03
CA LYS A 398 -29.49 -29.22 -0.17
C LYS A 398 -29.89 -29.29 -1.62
N THR A 399 -29.72 -30.46 -2.23
CA THR A 399 -30.08 -30.70 -3.63
C THR A 399 -31.11 -31.80 -3.70
N SER A 400 -32.25 -31.51 -4.34
CA SER A 400 -33.31 -32.49 -4.56
C SER A 400 -33.13 -33.23 -5.88
N PHE A 401 -33.16 -34.56 -5.80
CA PHE A 401 -33.13 -35.46 -6.95
C PHE A 401 -34.46 -36.18 -7.11
N ARG A 402 -34.96 -36.27 -8.34
CA ARG A 402 -36.17 -37.02 -8.66
C ARG A 402 -35.84 -38.50 -8.75
N VAL A 403 -36.52 -39.35 -7.99
CA VAL A 403 -36.32 -40.80 -8.06
C VAL A 403 -37.25 -41.41 -9.10
N ARG A 404 -36.68 -42.01 -10.14
CA ARG A 404 -37.41 -42.73 -11.19
C ARG A 404 -37.16 -44.23 -11.08
N ALA A 405 -38.13 -45.02 -11.50
CA ALA A 405 -37.91 -46.43 -11.77
C ALA A 405 -36.95 -46.57 -12.97
N LEU A 406 -36.23 -47.69 -13.02
CA LEU A 406 -35.47 -48.03 -14.23
C LEU A 406 -36.42 -48.05 -15.44
N PRO A 407 -35.96 -47.60 -16.63
CA PRO A 407 -36.69 -47.78 -17.88
C PRO A 407 -37.00 -49.26 -18.14
N ASP A 408 -37.96 -49.53 -19.01
CA ASP A 408 -38.22 -50.91 -19.41
C ASP A 408 -37.12 -51.39 -20.36
N PRO A 409 -36.55 -52.59 -20.15
CA PRO A 409 -35.50 -53.11 -21.01
C PRO A 409 -36.08 -53.56 -22.35
N SER A 410 -35.21 -53.64 -23.36
CA SER A 410 -35.57 -54.28 -24.63
C SER A 410 -35.11 -55.73 -24.61
N PRO A 411 -35.94 -56.69 -25.06
CA PRO A 411 -35.47 -58.05 -25.29
C PRO A 411 -34.47 -58.06 -26.45
N TYR A 412 -33.60 -59.05 -26.47
CA TYR A 412 -32.73 -59.33 -27.59
C TYR A 412 -32.31 -60.80 -27.61
N ILE A 413 -31.94 -61.28 -28.80
CA ILE A 413 -31.25 -62.56 -28.96
C ILE A 413 -29.77 -62.26 -29.15
N GLU A 414 -28.92 -62.91 -28.36
CA GLU A 414 -27.48 -62.85 -28.53
C GLU A 414 -27.06 -63.86 -29.61
N TYR A 415 -26.34 -63.39 -30.64
CA TYR A 415 -25.83 -64.25 -31.70
C TYR A 415 -24.42 -63.83 -32.14
N LYS A 416 -23.67 -64.77 -32.73
CA LYS A 416 -22.35 -64.50 -33.30
C LYS A 416 -22.47 -64.19 -34.78
N ASP A 417 -21.83 -63.11 -35.22
CA ASP A 417 -21.72 -62.80 -36.65
C ASP A 417 -20.69 -63.71 -37.35
N GLU A 418 -20.58 -63.61 -38.67
CA GLU A 418 -19.64 -64.42 -39.47
C GLU A 418 -18.17 -64.23 -39.05
N ASN A 419 -17.86 -63.13 -38.37
CA ASN A 419 -16.54 -62.80 -37.84
C ASN A 419 -16.34 -63.23 -36.37
N GLY A 420 -17.33 -63.90 -35.76
CA GLY A 420 -17.29 -64.38 -34.38
C GLY A 420 -17.62 -63.33 -33.31
N ASN A 421 -18.00 -62.11 -33.70
CA ASN A 421 -18.37 -61.06 -32.75
C ASN A 421 -19.79 -61.25 -32.23
N VAL A 422 -19.98 -61.01 -30.93
CA VAL A 422 -21.28 -61.07 -30.28
C VAL A 422 -22.12 -59.85 -30.63
N ARG A 423 -23.30 -60.07 -31.22
CA ARG A 423 -24.28 -59.04 -31.55
C ARG A 423 -25.61 -59.29 -30.85
N LYS A 424 -26.33 -58.21 -30.57
CA LYS A 424 -27.68 -58.22 -29.98
C LYS A 424 -28.72 -58.00 -31.07
N PHE A 425 -29.53 -59.01 -31.37
CA PHE A 425 -30.64 -58.92 -32.32
C PHE A 425 -31.89 -58.39 -31.63
N ARG A 426 -32.42 -57.24 -32.10
CA ARG A 426 -33.61 -56.57 -31.54
C ARG A 426 -34.84 -56.60 -32.46
N GLY A 427 -34.80 -57.37 -33.55
CA GLY A 427 -35.89 -57.52 -34.51
C GLY A 427 -35.46 -57.43 -35.97
N GLY A 428 -36.27 -57.99 -36.87
CA GLY A 428 -36.01 -58.01 -38.31
C GLY A 428 -35.51 -59.36 -38.83
N LYS A 429 -34.54 -59.36 -39.76
CA LYS A 429 -34.05 -60.58 -40.41
C LYS A 429 -32.85 -61.18 -39.68
N ILE A 430 -32.88 -62.48 -39.41
CA ILE A 430 -31.78 -63.23 -38.80
C ILE A 430 -31.67 -64.61 -39.45
N SER A 431 -30.44 -65.11 -39.59
CA SER A 431 -30.21 -66.42 -40.20
C SER A 431 -30.79 -67.54 -39.33
N LYS A 432 -31.34 -68.57 -39.98
CA LYS A 432 -31.86 -69.73 -39.26
C LYS A 432 -30.82 -70.41 -38.37
N ARG A 433 -29.55 -70.44 -38.81
CA ARG A 433 -28.42 -70.99 -38.05
C ARG A 433 -28.25 -70.25 -36.72
N ASN A 434 -28.19 -68.92 -36.75
CA ASN A 434 -27.98 -68.10 -35.56
C ASN A 434 -29.14 -68.21 -34.57
N LEU A 435 -30.37 -68.39 -35.06
CA LEU A 435 -31.54 -68.64 -34.21
C LEU A 435 -31.52 -69.99 -33.50
N VAL A 436 -31.01 -71.04 -34.14
CA VAL A 436 -30.91 -72.39 -33.54
C VAL A 436 -29.73 -72.49 -32.57
N GLU A 437 -28.64 -71.76 -32.84
CA GLU A 437 -27.46 -71.67 -31.97
C GLU A 437 -27.72 -70.78 -30.73
N ALA A 438 -28.63 -69.82 -30.81
CA ALA A 438 -29.00 -68.98 -29.68
C ALA A 438 -29.61 -69.83 -28.54
N GLU A 439 -29.14 -69.59 -27.31
CA GLU A 439 -29.62 -70.31 -26.13
C GLU A 439 -31.03 -69.90 -25.72
N GLY A 440 -31.35 -68.61 -25.91
CA GLY A 440 -32.60 -68.02 -25.45
C GLY A 440 -32.71 -66.52 -25.68
N ILE A 441 -33.54 -65.89 -24.86
CA ILE A 441 -33.86 -64.46 -24.94
C ILE A 441 -33.29 -63.76 -23.71
N LEU A 442 -32.54 -62.69 -23.94
CA LEU A 442 -32.00 -61.84 -22.90
C LEU A 442 -32.72 -60.49 -22.91
N ALA A 443 -32.62 -59.73 -21.82
CA ALA A 443 -33.17 -58.39 -21.74
C ALA A 443 -32.14 -57.44 -21.14
N ALA A 444 -31.99 -56.26 -21.73
CA ALA A 444 -31.13 -55.22 -21.19
C ALA A 444 -31.65 -53.83 -21.56
N ILE A 445 -31.32 -52.86 -20.71
CA ILE A 445 -31.24 -51.47 -21.14
C ILE A 445 -29.83 -51.29 -21.67
N ASP A 446 -29.74 -50.90 -22.93
CA ASP A 446 -28.49 -50.72 -23.66
C ASP A 446 -28.68 -49.47 -24.50
N ASP A 447 -28.69 -48.37 -23.74
CA ASP A 447 -28.65 -46.98 -24.16
C ASP A 447 -27.29 -46.44 -23.67
N ASP A 448 -26.71 -45.46 -24.37
CA ASP A 448 -25.33 -44.99 -24.11
C ASP A 448 -25.12 -44.49 -22.67
N LEU A 449 -26.22 -44.18 -21.96
CA LEU A 449 -26.22 -43.75 -20.55
C LEU A 449 -26.39 -44.89 -19.53
N LEU A 450 -27.06 -45.99 -19.87
CA LEU A 450 -27.44 -47.05 -18.94
C LEU A 450 -27.20 -48.42 -19.56
N ASN A 451 -26.29 -49.19 -18.95
CA ASN A 451 -26.04 -50.59 -19.30
C ASN A 451 -26.45 -51.49 -18.13
N VAL A 452 -27.74 -51.84 -18.07
CA VAL A 452 -28.33 -52.63 -16.99
C VAL A 452 -28.88 -53.93 -17.56
N LYS A 453 -28.38 -55.05 -17.04
CA LYS A 453 -28.83 -56.40 -17.43
C LYS A 453 -30.08 -56.78 -16.64
N TYR A 454 -31.04 -57.39 -17.33
CA TYR A 454 -32.27 -57.93 -16.76
C TYR A 454 -32.29 -59.44 -16.95
N THR A 455 -32.94 -60.14 -16.04
CA THR A 455 -33.12 -61.60 -16.12
C THR A 455 -34.49 -61.90 -16.69
N VAL A 456 -34.56 -62.66 -17.80
CA VAL A 456 -35.84 -63.07 -18.39
C VAL A 456 -36.40 -64.28 -17.62
N LEU A 457 -37.63 -64.15 -17.13
CA LEU A 457 -38.33 -65.16 -16.34
C LEU A 457 -39.22 -66.06 -17.20
N SER A 458 -39.89 -65.49 -18.19
CA SER A 458 -40.73 -66.24 -19.13
C SER A 458 -40.90 -65.47 -20.43
N PHE A 459 -41.19 -66.19 -21.50
CA PHE A 459 -41.55 -65.63 -22.79
C PHE A 459 -42.36 -66.63 -23.60
N GLU A 460 -43.03 -66.15 -24.63
CA GLU A 460 -43.81 -66.95 -25.56
C GLU A 460 -43.29 -66.73 -26.98
N LEU A 461 -43.19 -67.81 -27.74
CA LEU A 461 -42.98 -67.74 -29.19
C LEU A 461 -44.30 -68.06 -29.88
N THR A 462 -44.83 -67.08 -30.60
CA THR A 462 -46.05 -67.23 -31.39
C THR A 462 -45.68 -67.50 -32.85
N PHE A 463 -45.90 -68.74 -33.29
CA PHE A 463 -45.73 -69.17 -34.68
C PHE A 463 -47.08 -69.12 -35.42
N PHE A 464 -47.04 -69.19 -36.75
CA PHE A 464 -48.25 -69.33 -37.59
C PHE A 464 -48.15 -70.56 -38.47
N ASP A 465 -49.21 -71.37 -38.47
CA ASP A 465 -49.32 -72.50 -39.39
C ASP A 465 -49.73 -72.04 -40.81
N SER A 466 -49.81 -73.00 -41.75
CA SER A 466 -50.24 -72.73 -43.13
C SER A 466 -51.70 -72.28 -43.25
N MET A 467 -52.52 -72.47 -42.21
CA MET A 467 -53.93 -72.06 -42.14
C MET A 467 -54.10 -70.69 -41.46
N GLY A 468 -53.01 -70.08 -40.97
CA GLY A 468 -53.02 -68.78 -40.29
C GLY A 468 -53.33 -68.84 -38.80
N ASN A 469 -53.41 -70.03 -38.19
CA ASN A 469 -53.63 -70.16 -36.75
C ASN A 469 -52.34 -69.82 -35.98
N ALA A 470 -52.49 -69.03 -34.92
CA ALA A 470 -51.40 -68.74 -33.99
C ALA A 470 -51.13 -69.95 -33.09
N ILE A 471 -49.88 -70.41 -33.06
CA ILE A 471 -49.40 -71.49 -32.19
C ILE A 471 -48.49 -70.85 -31.12
N PRO A 472 -49.02 -70.54 -29.93
CA PRO A 472 -48.25 -69.98 -28.84
C PRO A 472 -47.50 -71.08 -28.08
N GLU A 473 -46.17 -70.99 -28.02
CA GLU A 473 -45.32 -71.91 -27.26
C GLU A 473 -44.62 -71.14 -26.14
N VAL A 474 -44.92 -71.50 -24.88
CA VAL A 474 -44.38 -70.84 -23.69
C VAL A 474 -43.04 -71.47 -23.29
N ALA A 475 -42.09 -70.61 -22.93
CA ALA A 475 -40.85 -70.98 -22.25
C ALA A 475 -40.83 -70.46 -20.82
N GLN A 476 -40.36 -71.31 -19.91
CA GLN A 476 -40.04 -70.93 -18.54
C GLN A 476 -38.53 -70.73 -18.42
N GLY A 477 -38.12 -69.57 -17.92
CA GLY A 477 -36.74 -69.13 -17.85
C GLY A 477 -36.28 -68.42 -19.13
N THR A 478 -34.97 -68.21 -19.20
CA THR A 478 -34.30 -67.44 -20.26
C THR A 478 -34.13 -68.23 -21.56
N ASN A 479 -34.14 -69.58 -21.49
CA ASN A 479 -33.76 -70.45 -22.59
C ASN A 479 -34.94 -70.91 -23.45
N PHE A 480 -34.69 -71.18 -24.74
CA PHE A 480 -35.69 -71.78 -25.62
C PHE A 480 -36.04 -73.21 -25.20
N SER A 481 -37.34 -73.54 -25.21
CA SER A 481 -37.81 -74.90 -25.00
C SER A 481 -37.47 -75.79 -26.20
N GLN A 482 -37.40 -77.11 -25.99
CA GLN A 482 -37.12 -78.04 -27.08
C GLN A 482 -38.16 -77.95 -28.21
N ARG A 483 -39.45 -77.78 -27.85
CA ARG A 483 -40.54 -77.58 -28.80
C ARG A 483 -40.36 -76.31 -29.63
N GLN A 484 -40.00 -75.20 -28.99
CA GLN A 484 -39.70 -73.93 -29.67
C GLN A 484 -38.54 -74.10 -30.67
N LYS A 485 -37.45 -74.77 -30.27
CA LYS A 485 -36.32 -75.06 -31.17
C LYS A 485 -36.75 -75.91 -32.37
N ASP A 486 -37.63 -76.89 -32.17
CA ASP A 486 -38.14 -77.73 -33.24
C ASP A 486 -39.05 -76.96 -34.22
N TYR A 487 -39.87 -76.04 -33.72
CA TYR A 487 -40.62 -75.11 -34.57
C TYR A 487 -39.71 -74.18 -35.36
N ILE A 488 -38.70 -73.57 -34.71
CA ILE A 488 -37.69 -72.73 -35.39
C ILE A 488 -36.98 -73.52 -36.50
N ARG A 489 -36.62 -74.79 -36.27
CA ARG A 489 -36.01 -75.68 -37.28
C ARG A 489 -36.94 -76.01 -38.44
N ARG A 490 -38.26 -75.98 -38.26
CA ARG A 490 -39.24 -76.24 -39.33
C ARG A 490 -39.59 -75.00 -40.15
N LEU A 491 -39.36 -73.79 -39.63
CA LEU A 491 -39.65 -72.55 -40.35
C LEU A 491 -38.85 -72.43 -41.65
N SER A 492 -39.54 -72.11 -42.75
CA SER A 492 -38.90 -71.80 -44.04
C SER A 492 -38.41 -70.35 -44.06
N ARG A 493 -37.47 -70.07 -44.97
CA ARG A 493 -37.00 -68.71 -45.25
C ARG A 493 -38.18 -67.77 -45.55
N GLY A 494 -38.12 -66.55 -45.01
CA GLY A 494 -39.14 -65.50 -45.14
C GLY A 494 -40.32 -65.61 -44.17
N LYS A 495 -40.47 -66.72 -43.44
CA LYS A 495 -41.51 -66.86 -42.41
C LYS A 495 -41.14 -66.06 -41.17
N ARG A 496 -42.18 -65.64 -40.44
CA ARG A 496 -42.07 -64.80 -39.25
C ARG A 496 -42.64 -65.52 -38.04
N PHE A 497 -42.05 -65.25 -36.89
CA PHE A 497 -42.64 -65.57 -35.59
C PHE A 497 -42.43 -64.38 -34.66
N TYR A 498 -43.27 -64.27 -33.64
CA TYR A 498 -43.19 -63.20 -32.68
C TYR A 498 -42.72 -63.73 -31.33
N ILE A 499 -41.81 -63.00 -30.71
CA ILE A 499 -41.49 -63.14 -29.31
C ILE A 499 -42.48 -62.24 -28.57
N THR A 500 -43.40 -62.85 -27.83
CA THR A 500 -44.49 -62.20 -27.12
C THR A 500 -44.44 -62.51 -25.64
N ASN A 501 -45.18 -61.72 -24.85
CA ASN A 501 -45.35 -61.95 -23.41
C ASN A 501 -44.04 -62.16 -22.63
N VAL A 502 -42.98 -61.43 -23.00
CA VAL A 502 -41.70 -61.52 -22.31
C VAL A 502 -41.80 -60.83 -20.95
N ILE A 503 -41.53 -61.58 -19.88
CA ILE A 503 -41.46 -61.07 -18.51
C ILE A 503 -40.01 -61.05 -18.07
N ALA A 504 -39.50 -59.88 -17.70
CA ALA A 504 -38.13 -59.69 -17.23
C ALA A 504 -38.11 -59.06 -15.83
N LYS A 505 -37.10 -59.44 -15.04
CA LYS A 505 -36.84 -58.94 -13.70
C LYS A 505 -35.55 -58.14 -13.67
N GLY A 506 -35.65 -56.89 -13.19
CA GLY A 506 -34.51 -56.00 -13.06
C GLY A 506 -33.76 -56.16 -11.74
N PRO A 507 -32.62 -55.46 -11.57
CA PRO A 507 -31.92 -55.38 -10.28
C PRO A 507 -32.73 -54.62 -9.22
N ASP A 508 -33.76 -53.87 -9.64
CA ASP A 508 -34.78 -53.28 -8.77
C ASP A 508 -35.74 -54.33 -8.15
N GLY A 509 -35.67 -55.60 -8.61
CA GLY A 509 -36.48 -56.70 -8.11
C GLY A 509 -37.91 -56.71 -8.66
N ILE A 510 -38.26 -55.79 -9.55
CA ILE A 510 -39.60 -55.64 -10.13
C ILE A 510 -39.70 -56.46 -11.41
N GLU A 511 -40.78 -57.23 -11.55
CA GLU A 511 -41.12 -57.95 -12.77
C GLU A 511 -41.89 -57.04 -13.74
N ARG A 512 -41.50 -57.08 -15.02
CA ARG A 512 -42.05 -56.21 -16.04
C ARG A 512 -42.32 -56.98 -17.31
N LYS A 513 -43.46 -56.70 -17.94
CA LYS A 513 -43.77 -57.15 -19.30
C LYS A 513 -43.11 -56.21 -20.29
N ILE A 514 -42.26 -56.73 -21.16
CA ILE A 514 -41.44 -55.93 -22.09
C ILE A 514 -41.93 -56.05 -23.53
N SER A 515 -41.34 -55.26 -24.43
CA SER A 515 -41.77 -55.15 -25.82
C SER A 515 -41.67 -56.48 -26.59
N THR A 516 -42.53 -56.63 -27.59
CA THR A 516 -42.54 -57.78 -28.50
C THR A 516 -41.46 -57.61 -29.58
N ILE A 517 -40.91 -58.72 -30.05
CA ILE A 517 -39.94 -58.71 -31.16
C ILE A 517 -40.48 -59.54 -32.31
N GLU A 518 -40.45 -58.96 -33.51
CA GLU A 518 -40.67 -59.70 -34.76
C GLU A 518 -39.35 -60.31 -35.26
N VAL A 519 -39.39 -61.60 -35.54
CA VAL A 519 -38.25 -62.34 -36.09
C VAL A 519 -38.61 -62.89 -37.46
N ILE A 520 -37.83 -62.56 -38.48
CA ILE A 520 -37.95 -63.05 -39.85
C ILE A 520 -36.78 -63.98 -40.14
N VAL A 521 -37.08 -65.25 -40.45
CA VAL A 521 -36.06 -66.24 -40.79
C VAL A 521 -35.48 -65.92 -42.17
N ASN A 522 -34.17 -65.68 -42.27
CA ASN A 522 -33.46 -65.47 -43.53
C ASN A 522 -32.64 -66.68 -43.95
#